data_AF-A0A954HWI8-F1
#
_entry.id   AF-A0A954HWI8-F1
#
_cell.length_a   1.000
_cell.length_b   1.000
_cell.length_c   1.000
_cell.angle_alpha   90.00
_cell.angle_beta   90.00
_cell.angle_gamma   90.00
#
_symmetry.space_group_name_H-M   'P 1'
#
loop_
_entity.id
_entity.type
_entity.pdbx_description
1 polymer ?
#
loop_
_entity_poly.entity_id
_entity_poly.type
_entity_poly.pdbx_seq_one_letter_code
_entity_poly.pdbx_strand_id
1 'polypeptide(L)'
;MLCVDFELKHSHLLRVTADGHLTQQSELVLSAPTANFGPSRTGMHEASNESRTLARPGSLLGALDGTDEPLPTSTLVSPKTGRRFRIVHSLGTDPGDDLEREGLEMSAAADARRDRDEFAGSARKSSKTSIASAAIEHFSSIDALFATLPMDDTMIDREPPIIRGRNTPRVEEEQRNVRVFAFLYAASREDDNDFHLIIGDGESGRHRTLMNVEISGLPEAGPKKAALEAARTEFSDTFRTDDELRVPGSRYDFYEDPIPVMITGSLFYDIDHRPRQVGPASHRPLTSWEIHPITRIEFEP
;
A
#
# COMPACT_ATOMS: atom_id res chain seq x y z
N MET A 1 28.90 6.70 11.74
CA MET A 1 28.43 5.49 11.02
C MET A 1 28.79 5.72 9.55
N LEU A 2 29.82 5.04 9.04
CA LEU A 2 30.15 5.10 7.62
C LEU A 2 29.13 4.23 6.87
N CYS A 3 28.31 4.85 6.01
CA CYS A 3 27.63 4.10 4.96
C CYS A 3 28.70 3.59 3.99
N VAL A 4 28.70 2.29 3.74
CA VAL A 4 29.50 1.69 2.67
C VAL A 4 28.49 1.24 1.61
N ASP A 5 28.50 1.93 0.47
CA ASP A 5 27.67 1.55 -0.68
C ASP A 5 28.33 0.36 -1.37
N PHE A 6 27.62 -0.75 -1.47
CA PHE A 6 28.03 -1.92 -2.25
C PHE A 6 27.29 -1.91 -3.59
N GLU A 7 28.02 -2.18 -4.67
CA GLU A 7 27.42 -2.41 -5.98
C GLU A 7 27.13 -3.91 -6.14
N LEU A 8 25.86 -4.26 -6.34
CA LEU A 8 25.41 -5.63 -6.59
C LEU A 8 25.49 -5.93 -8.09
N LYS A 9 26.41 -6.82 -8.49
CA LYS A 9 26.48 -7.32 -9.88
C LYS A 9 26.03 -8.76 -9.93
N HIS A 10 25.01 -9.03 -10.74
CA HIS A 10 24.57 -10.37 -11.07
C HIS A 10 25.23 -10.79 -12.39
N SER A 11 26.02 -11.87 -12.34
CA SER A 11 26.58 -12.48 -13.54
C SER A 11 26.10 -13.92 -13.65
N HIS A 12 25.57 -14.29 -14.82
CA HIS A 12 25.21 -15.66 -15.14
C HIS A 12 26.30 -16.28 -16.02
N LEU A 13 26.84 -17.42 -15.58
CA LEU A 13 27.77 -18.20 -16.37
C LEU A 13 27.07 -19.48 -16.84
N LEU A 14 26.95 -19.63 -18.15
CA LEU A 14 26.49 -20.87 -18.78
C LEU A 14 27.71 -21.73 -19.08
N ARG A 15 27.74 -22.95 -18.51
CA ARG A 15 28.76 -23.96 -18.83
C ARG A 15 28.12 -25.12 -19.57
N VAL A 16 28.73 -25.51 -20.67
CA VAL A 16 28.43 -26.77 -21.35
C VAL A 16 29.33 -27.84 -20.76
N THR A 17 28.74 -28.88 -20.19
CA THR A 17 29.46 -30.03 -19.64
C THR A 17 29.99 -30.93 -20.75
N ALA A 18 30.94 -31.82 -20.44
CA ALA A 18 31.59 -32.67 -21.44
C ALA A 18 30.62 -33.64 -22.15
N ASP A 19 29.45 -33.90 -21.58
CA ASP A 19 28.34 -34.68 -22.13
C ASP A 19 27.29 -33.82 -22.87
N GLY A 20 27.55 -32.52 -23.06
CA GLY A 20 26.71 -31.63 -23.87
C GLY A 20 25.52 -31.01 -23.14
N HIS A 21 25.39 -31.21 -21.82
CA HIS A 21 24.34 -30.57 -21.04
C HIS A 21 24.72 -29.13 -20.67
N LEU A 22 23.72 -28.24 -20.72
CA LEU A 22 23.87 -26.86 -20.23
C LEU A 22 23.61 -26.84 -18.73
N THR A 23 24.55 -26.30 -17.98
CA THR A 23 24.39 -26.00 -16.55
C THR A 23 24.53 -24.50 -16.34
N GLN A 24 23.57 -23.91 -15.65
CA GLN A 24 23.60 -22.50 -15.27
C GLN A 24 24.10 -22.42 -13.83
N GLN A 25 25.21 -21.71 -13.62
CA GLN A 25 25.67 -21.35 -12.28
C GLN A 25 25.47 -19.84 -12.12
N SER A 26 24.78 -19.48 -11.04
CA SER A 26 24.61 -18.10 -10.62
C SER A 26 25.61 -17.84 -9.50
N GLU A 27 26.45 -16.82 -9.66
CA GLU A 27 27.40 -16.40 -8.64
C GLU A 27 27.08 -14.95 -8.26
N LEU A 28 26.96 -14.70 -6.96
CA LEU A 28 26.72 -13.39 -6.40
C LEU A 28 28.06 -12.80 -5.96
N VAL A 29 28.54 -11.78 -6.66
CA VAL A 29 29.80 -11.10 -6.32
C VAL A 29 29.49 -9.74 -5.70
N LEU A 30 29.82 -9.60 -4.42
CA LEU A 30 29.77 -8.32 -3.71
C LEU A 30 31.13 -7.65 -3.81
N SER A 31 31.20 -6.49 -4.47
CA SER A 31 32.42 -5.68 -4.56
C SER A 31 32.22 -4.35 -3.84
N ALA A 32 33.09 -4.06 -2.86
CA ALA A 32 33.18 -2.73 -2.27
C ALA A 32 34.02 -1.83 -3.19
N PRO A 33 33.61 -0.58 -3.46
CA PRO A 33 34.43 0.35 -4.20
C PRO A 33 35.71 0.67 -3.41
N THR A 34 36.86 0.66 -4.10
CA THR A 34 38.13 1.13 -3.53
C THR A 34 38.12 2.65 -3.49
N ALA A 35 37.76 3.21 -2.33
CA ALA A 35 37.85 4.65 -2.11
C ALA A 35 39.32 5.05 -1.91
N ASN A 36 39.86 5.82 -2.87
CA ASN A 36 41.20 6.39 -2.79
C ASN A 36 41.11 7.72 -2.01
N PHE A 37 41.32 7.68 -0.70
CA PHE A 37 41.31 8.89 0.14
C PHE A 37 42.68 9.57 0.13
N GLY A 38 42.79 10.67 -0.62
CA GLY A 38 43.91 11.61 -0.48
C GLY A 38 43.84 12.39 0.84
N PRO A 39 44.96 12.89 1.37
CA PRO A 39 45.00 13.53 2.68
C PRO A 39 44.35 14.92 2.66
N SER A 40 43.19 15.05 3.29
CA SER A 40 42.53 16.34 3.56
C SER A 40 42.88 16.85 4.95
N ARG A 41 43.27 18.13 5.00
CA ARG A 41 43.70 18.90 6.17
C ARG A 41 42.65 18.92 7.29
N THR A 42 43.15 18.73 8.51
CA THR A 42 42.47 18.84 9.81
C THR A 42 42.01 20.28 10.11
N GLY A 43 40.71 20.44 10.37
CA GLY A 43 40.13 21.54 11.15
C GLY A 43 39.33 20.94 12.30
N MET A 44 39.72 21.22 13.53
CA MET A 44 39.08 20.75 14.76
C MET A 44 37.77 21.49 15.00
N HIS A 45 36.70 20.75 15.30
CA HIS A 45 35.59 21.24 16.12
C HIS A 45 35.19 20.18 17.15
N GLU A 46 34.98 20.66 18.37
CA GLU A 46 34.69 19.93 19.60
C GLU A 46 33.41 19.09 19.51
N ALA A 47 33.46 17.90 20.09
CA ALA A 47 32.33 16.99 20.25
C ALA A 47 31.68 17.20 21.62
N SER A 48 30.38 17.49 21.63
CA SER A 48 29.51 17.23 22.79
C SER A 48 28.95 15.81 22.70
N ASN A 49 29.05 15.11 23.83
CA ASN A 49 28.76 13.71 24.00
C ASN A 49 27.34 13.56 24.58
N GLU A 50 26.38 13.11 23.77
CA GLU A 50 25.07 12.66 24.28
C GLU A 50 24.89 11.16 24.05
N SER A 51 24.79 10.43 25.16
CA SER A 51 24.47 9.01 25.23
C SER A 51 23.09 8.74 24.63
N ARG A 52 23.05 8.12 23.45
CA ARG A 52 21.85 7.49 22.90
C ARG A 52 21.68 6.10 23.49
N THR A 53 20.70 5.96 24.38
CA THR A 53 20.14 4.68 24.81
C THR A 53 19.47 4.00 23.61
N LEU A 54 19.91 2.79 23.27
CA LEU A 54 19.34 1.96 22.21
C LEU A 54 17.91 1.54 22.60
N ALA A 55 16.92 2.17 21.98
CA ALA A 55 15.52 1.73 22.06
C ALA A 55 15.33 0.39 21.35
N ARG A 56 14.55 -0.51 21.98
CA ARG A 56 14.21 -1.83 21.44
C ARG A 56 13.48 -1.70 20.09
N PRO A 57 13.81 -2.53 19.08
CA PRO A 57 12.99 -2.66 17.89
C PRO A 57 11.66 -3.34 18.29
N GLY A 58 10.55 -2.60 18.21
CA GLY A 58 9.21 -3.14 18.51
C GLY A 58 8.15 -2.13 18.97
N SER A 59 8.52 -0.89 19.32
CA SER A 59 7.51 0.14 19.60
C SER A 59 7.13 0.84 18.29
N LEU A 60 6.03 0.37 17.69
CA LEU A 60 5.55 0.76 16.36
C LEU A 60 4.71 2.05 16.36
N LEU A 61 4.62 2.72 17.50
CA LEU A 61 3.77 3.89 17.72
C LEU A 61 4.64 5.07 18.12
N GLY A 62 4.94 5.93 17.13
CA GLY A 62 5.60 7.20 17.39
C GLY A 62 4.79 8.05 18.36
N ALA A 63 5.51 8.74 19.25
CA ALA A 63 4.98 9.62 20.28
C ALA A 63 3.93 10.60 19.73
N LEU A 64 2.65 10.29 19.95
CA LEU A 64 1.53 11.20 19.76
C LEU A 64 0.90 11.41 21.13
N ASP A 65 1.11 12.61 21.65
CA ASP A 65 0.46 13.21 22.82
C ASP A 65 0.70 12.54 24.20
N GLY A 66 0.93 13.36 25.22
CA GLY A 66 1.54 13.00 26.50
C GLY A 66 0.70 12.16 27.47
N THR A 67 -0.17 11.29 26.97
CA THR A 67 -0.92 10.32 27.79
C THR A 67 -0.45 8.91 27.46
N ASP A 68 0.23 8.26 28.40
CA ASP A 68 0.65 6.84 28.36
C ASP A 68 -0.53 5.83 28.28
N GLU A 69 -1.74 6.28 27.92
CA GLU A 69 -2.90 5.40 27.74
C GLU A 69 -2.65 4.50 26.52
N PRO A 70 -2.75 3.16 26.68
CA PRO A 70 -2.57 2.25 25.56
C PRO A 70 -3.68 2.46 24.52
N LEU A 71 -3.32 2.36 23.25
CA LEU A 71 -4.31 2.45 22.16
C LEU A 71 -5.37 1.35 22.29
N PRO A 72 -6.65 1.63 21.92
CA PRO A 72 -7.69 0.62 21.88
C PRO A 72 -7.28 -0.53 20.97
N THR A 73 -7.54 -1.76 21.40
CA THR A 73 -7.22 -2.97 20.61
C THR A 73 -8.41 -3.90 20.50
N SER A 74 -8.49 -4.62 19.39
CA SER A 74 -9.43 -5.72 19.20
C SER A 74 -8.73 -6.96 18.62
N THR A 75 -9.49 -7.99 18.29
CA THR A 75 -8.96 -9.23 17.70
C THR A 75 -9.84 -9.67 16.56
N LEU A 76 -9.23 -9.88 15.39
CA LEU A 76 -9.82 -10.59 14.28
C LEU A 76 -9.45 -12.07 14.40
N VAL A 77 -10.43 -12.96 14.19
CA VAL A 77 -10.18 -14.40 14.08
C VAL A 77 -10.50 -14.79 12.66
N SER A 78 -9.50 -15.32 11.95
CA SER A 78 -9.70 -15.78 10.58
C SER A 78 -10.77 -16.87 10.52
N PRO A 79 -11.82 -16.71 9.70
CA PRO A 79 -12.78 -17.77 9.47
C PRO A 79 -12.17 -18.95 8.69
N LYS A 80 -11.07 -18.72 7.94
CA LYS A 80 -10.40 -19.73 7.12
C LYS A 80 -9.44 -20.60 7.93
N THR A 81 -8.61 -19.98 8.77
CA THR A 81 -7.49 -20.65 9.45
C THR A 81 -7.65 -20.73 10.98
N GLY A 82 -8.55 -19.93 11.56
CA GLY A 82 -8.64 -19.73 13.02
C GLY A 82 -7.49 -18.91 13.61
N ARG A 83 -6.56 -18.39 12.79
CA ARG A 83 -5.48 -17.50 13.24
C ARG A 83 -6.08 -16.23 13.84
N ARG A 84 -5.48 -15.75 14.92
CA ARG A 84 -5.90 -14.52 15.61
C ARG A 84 -4.95 -13.39 15.23
N PHE A 85 -5.50 -12.29 14.76
CA PHE A 85 -4.77 -11.06 14.44
C PHE A 85 -5.17 -9.98 15.43
N ARG A 86 -4.17 -9.36 16.08
CA ARG A 86 -4.40 -8.23 16.97
C ARG A 86 -4.52 -6.95 16.15
N ILE A 87 -5.63 -6.23 16.36
CA ILE A 87 -5.90 -4.95 15.73
C ILE A 87 -5.64 -3.84 16.74
N VAL A 88 -4.92 -2.80 16.33
CA VAL A 88 -4.70 -1.57 17.08
C VAL A 88 -5.43 -0.45 16.36
N HIS A 89 -6.33 0.25 17.04
CA HIS A 89 -7.14 1.32 16.45
C HIS A 89 -6.44 2.66 16.59
N SER A 90 -6.31 3.42 15.50
CA SER A 90 -5.79 4.79 15.56
C SER A 90 -6.73 5.72 16.35
N LEU A 91 -6.17 6.74 17.00
CA LEU A 91 -6.96 7.81 17.62
C LEU A 91 -7.28 8.95 16.64
N GLY A 92 -6.44 9.15 15.63
CA GLY A 92 -6.59 10.18 14.60
C GLY A 92 -7.21 9.65 13.30
N THR A 93 -7.84 10.55 12.55
CA THR A 93 -8.24 10.38 11.14
C THR A 93 -7.01 10.48 10.23
N ASP A 94 -7.11 10.00 8.99
CA ASP A 94 -6.02 10.19 8.02
C ASP A 94 -5.89 11.68 7.70
N PRO A 95 -4.71 12.31 7.80
CA PRO A 95 -4.53 13.65 7.26
C PRO A 95 -4.82 13.76 5.74
N GLY A 96 -4.86 12.65 5.00
CA GLY A 96 -5.36 12.62 3.61
C GLY A 96 -6.82 13.08 3.49
N ASP A 97 -7.68 12.66 4.42
CA ASP A 97 -9.13 12.95 4.42
C ASP A 97 -9.42 14.46 4.46
N ASP A 98 -8.55 15.25 5.11
CA ASP A 98 -8.75 16.69 5.26
C ASP A 98 -8.69 17.44 3.92
N LEU A 99 -7.99 16.89 2.92
CA LEU A 99 -7.83 17.53 1.61
C LEU A 99 -9.04 17.32 0.69
N GLU A 100 -9.75 16.20 0.84
CA GLU A 100 -11.01 15.98 0.12
C GLU A 100 -12.18 16.76 0.74
N ARG A 101 -12.07 17.14 2.02
CA ARG A 101 -13.11 17.88 2.75
C ARG A 101 -13.23 19.35 2.37
N GLU A 102 -12.22 19.97 1.74
CA GLU A 102 -12.23 21.42 1.43
C GLU A 102 -13.34 21.88 0.44
N GLY A 103 -14.23 21.00 -0.02
CA GLY A 103 -15.39 21.37 -0.84
C GLY A 103 -16.74 20.81 -0.38
N LEU A 104 -16.79 20.07 0.72
CA LEU A 104 -17.99 19.36 1.18
C LEU A 104 -18.38 19.84 2.58
N GLU A 105 -19.29 20.81 2.67
CA GLU A 105 -20.05 20.97 3.92
C GLU A 105 -20.72 19.63 4.23
N MET A 106 -20.29 18.98 5.31
CA MET A 106 -20.88 17.73 5.80
C MET A 106 -22.31 17.98 6.27
N SER A 107 -23.24 17.96 5.33
CA SER A 107 -24.67 17.92 5.61
C SER A 107 -25.04 16.53 6.13
N ALA A 108 -26.14 16.42 6.88
CA ALA A 108 -26.73 15.13 7.27
C ALA A 108 -27.01 14.19 6.07
N ALA A 109 -27.03 14.71 4.83
CA ALA A 109 -27.13 13.90 3.62
C ALA A 109 -25.82 13.15 3.27
N ALA A 110 -24.65 13.61 3.76
CA ALA A 110 -23.39 12.90 3.63
C ALA A 110 -23.37 11.65 4.54
N ASP A 111 -23.83 11.77 5.79
CA ASP A 111 -23.95 10.63 6.70
C ASP A 111 -24.92 9.57 6.16
N ALA A 112 -26.09 9.99 5.67
CA ALA A 112 -27.07 9.06 5.06
C ALA A 112 -26.59 8.41 3.75
N ARG A 113 -25.52 8.93 3.13
CA ARG A 113 -24.83 8.30 1.99
C ARG A 113 -23.75 7.32 2.42
N ARG A 114 -23.12 7.49 3.58
CA ARG A 114 -22.19 6.49 4.13
C ARG A 114 -22.89 5.17 4.45
N ASP A 115 -24.18 5.22 4.75
CA ASP A 115 -25.01 4.02 4.91
C ASP A 115 -25.26 3.25 3.60
N ARG A 116 -24.92 3.84 2.44
CA ARG A 116 -25.04 3.20 1.14
C ARG A 116 -23.62 2.96 0.65
N ASP A 117 -23.27 1.73 0.32
CA ASP A 117 -21.94 1.38 -0.21
C ASP A 117 -21.58 2.07 -1.54
N GLU A 118 -22.36 3.05 -2.01
CA GLU A 118 -22.16 3.78 -3.26
C GLU A 118 -20.95 4.71 -3.21
N PHE A 119 -20.16 4.75 -4.29
CA PHE A 119 -19.02 5.66 -4.42
C PHE A 119 -19.47 7.13 -4.37
N ALA A 120 -19.06 7.82 -3.32
CA ALA A 120 -19.43 9.22 -3.06
C ALA A 120 -18.41 10.23 -3.58
N GLY A 121 -17.21 9.78 -3.97
CA GLY A 121 -16.14 10.60 -4.51
C GLY A 121 -16.48 11.24 -5.86
N SER A 122 -15.71 12.27 -6.22
CA SER A 122 -15.91 13.00 -7.48
C SER A 122 -14.71 12.95 -8.41
N ALA A 123 -13.49 12.93 -7.85
CA ALA A 123 -12.27 12.91 -8.63
C ALA A 123 -12.13 11.58 -9.37
N ARG A 124 -12.01 11.66 -10.69
CA ARG A 124 -11.82 10.49 -11.57
C ARG A 124 -12.77 9.31 -11.27
N LYS A 125 -13.99 9.58 -10.81
CA LYS A 125 -15.00 8.57 -10.44
C LYS A 125 -15.12 7.45 -11.47
N SER A 126 -15.18 7.80 -12.76
CA SER A 126 -15.27 6.81 -13.84
C SER A 126 -14.10 5.82 -13.87
N SER A 127 -12.90 6.24 -13.49
CA SER A 127 -11.73 5.36 -13.42
C SER A 127 -11.77 4.52 -12.13
N LYS A 128 -11.95 5.15 -10.97
CA LYS A 128 -12.06 4.51 -9.64
C LYS A 128 -13.14 3.41 -9.60
N THR A 129 -14.29 3.63 -10.23
CA THR A 129 -15.39 2.64 -10.32
C THR A 129 -15.38 1.79 -11.61
N SER A 130 -14.24 1.70 -12.33
CA SER A 130 -14.11 0.87 -13.54
C SER A 130 -12.99 -0.15 -13.42
N ILE A 131 -13.11 -1.26 -14.15
CA ILE A 131 -12.08 -2.30 -14.23
C ILE A 131 -11.42 -2.22 -15.60
N ALA A 132 -10.10 -2.17 -15.64
CA ALA A 132 -9.31 -2.21 -16.88
C ALA A 132 -9.67 -3.46 -17.72
N SER A 133 -9.53 -3.38 -19.03
CA SER A 133 -9.92 -4.47 -19.94
C SER A 133 -8.81 -5.49 -20.22
N ALA A 134 -7.58 -5.22 -19.79
CA ALA A 134 -6.42 -6.07 -20.03
C ALA A 134 -6.48 -7.42 -19.28
N ALA A 135 -5.67 -8.38 -19.73
CA ALA A 135 -5.49 -9.64 -19.02
C ALA A 135 -4.84 -9.40 -17.64
N ILE A 136 -5.05 -10.33 -16.71
CA ILE A 136 -4.42 -10.28 -15.38
C ILE A 136 -2.95 -10.66 -15.51
N GLU A 137 -2.09 -9.76 -15.08
CA GLU A 137 -0.65 -9.97 -14.89
C GLU A 137 -0.38 -10.48 -13.48
N HIS A 138 0.55 -11.42 -13.32
CA HIS A 138 0.83 -12.04 -12.03
C HIS A 138 2.18 -11.57 -11.48
N PHE A 139 2.17 -11.10 -10.24
CA PHE A 139 3.36 -10.65 -9.52
C PHE A 139 3.50 -11.42 -8.21
N SER A 140 4.74 -11.79 -7.88
CA SER A 140 5.05 -12.50 -6.63
C SER A 140 5.13 -11.59 -5.40
N SER A 141 5.28 -10.27 -5.61
CA SER A 141 5.51 -9.27 -4.56
C SER A 141 5.16 -7.87 -5.07
N ILE A 142 5.04 -6.91 -4.14
CA ILE A 142 4.83 -5.50 -4.46
C ILE A 142 6.08 -4.91 -5.14
N ASP A 143 7.28 -5.26 -4.67
CA ASP A 143 8.54 -4.91 -5.33
C ASP A 143 8.57 -5.33 -6.81
N ALA A 144 8.08 -6.53 -7.13
CA ALA A 144 8.06 -7.02 -8.50
C ALA A 144 7.05 -6.26 -9.36
N LEU A 145 5.93 -5.85 -8.79
CA LEU A 145 4.97 -4.97 -9.46
C LEU A 145 5.58 -3.59 -9.72
N PHE A 146 6.14 -2.94 -8.70
CA PHE A 146 6.76 -1.61 -8.78
C PHE A 146 7.88 -1.53 -9.81
N ALA A 147 8.67 -2.58 -9.96
CA ALA A 147 9.70 -2.66 -11.00
C ALA A 147 9.16 -2.51 -12.43
N THR A 148 7.85 -2.66 -12.64
CA THR A 148 7.19 -2.50 -13.94
C THR A 148 6.44 -1.17 -14.10
N LEU A 149 6.35 -0.36 -13.05
CA LEU A 149 5.57 0.87 -13.07
C LEU A 149 6.44 2.05 -13.53
N PRO A 150 5.88 2.97 -14.33
CA PRO A 150 6.50 4.28 -14.53
C PRO A 150 6.71 4.98 -13.19
N MET A 151 7.81 5.74 -13.07
CA MET A 151 8.05 6.58 -11.89
C MET A 151 6.98 7.67 -11.76
N ASP A 152 6.73 8.15 -10.53
CA ASP A 152 5.74 9.20 -10.26
C ASP A 152 6.00 10.45 -11.11
N ASP A 153 7.25 10.90 -11.22
CA ASP A 153 7.61 12.06 -12.04
C ASP A 153 7.22 11.87 -13.52
N THR A 154 7.35 10.64 -14.05
CA THR A 154 6.91 10.32 -15.42
C THR A 154 5.39 10.40 -15.56
N MET A 155 4.66 9.95 -14.55
CA MET A 155 3.19 10.01 -14.55
C MET A 155 2.65 11.41 -14.32
N ILE A 156 3.36 12.25 -13.56
CA ILE A 156 3.04 13.67 -13.35
C ILE A 156 3.24 14.46 -14.65
N ASP A 157 4.35 14.21 -15.35
CA ASP A 157 4.76 14.94 -16.56
C ASP A 157 4.18 14.34 -17.86
N ARG A 158 3.30 13.34 -17.78
CA ARG A 158 2.76 12.66 -18.98
C ARG A 158 1.92 13.58 -19.86
N GLU A 159 1.91 13.31 -21.16
CA GLU A 159 1.12 14.02 -22.17
C GLU A 159 0.20 13.04 -22.94
N PRO A 160 -1.13 13.25 -22.99
CA PRO A 160 -1.87 14.33 -22.32
C PRO A 160 -1.89 14.16 -20.80
N PRO A 161 -2.01 15.22 -19.99
CA PRO A 161 -1.99 15.11 -18.52
C PRO A 161 -3.18 14.31 -17.97
N ILE A 162 -3.03 13.70 -16.79
CA ILE A 162 -4.17 13.11 -16.07
C ILE A 162 -4.93 14.26 -15.42
N ILE A 163 -6.25 14.32 -15.61
CA ILE A 163 -7.09 15.38 -15.05
C ILE A 163 -8.12 14.81 -14.09
N ARG A 164 -8.46 15.59 -13.05
CA ARG A 164 -9.38 15.23 -11.95
C ARG A 164 -10.84 15.00 -12.35
N GLY A 165 -11.21 15.27 -13.61
CA GLY A 165 -12.59 15.19 -14.08
C GLY A 165 -13.30 13.89 -13.71
N ARG A 166 -14.55 13.99 -13.24
CA ARG A 166 -15.38 12.84 -12.82
C ARG A 166 -15.47 11.73 -13.87
N ASN A 167 -15.52 12.11 -15.15
CA ASN A 167 -15.66 11.19 -16.27
C ASN A 167 -14.33 10.91 -17.00
N THR A 168 -13.19 11.26 -16.41
CA THR A 168 -11.88 10.99 -17.00
C THR A 168 -11.66 9.47 -17.04
N PRO A 169 -11.38 8.89 -18.22
CA PRO A 169 -11.09 7.46 -18.34
C PRO A 169 -9.71 7.14 -17.77
N ARG A 170 -9.44 5.83 -17.65
CA ARG A 170 -8.10 5.33 -17.38
C ARG A 170 -7.16 5.69 -18.52
N VAL A 171 -5.92 6.01 -18.17
CA VAL A 171 -4.83 6.23 -19.13
C VAL A 171 -4.19 4.89 -19.53
N GLU A 172 -3.32 4.88 -20.53
CA GLU A 172 -2.76 3.64 -21.07
C GLU A 172 -2.03 2.83 -20.00
N GLU A 173 -1.26 3.51 -19.15
CA GLU A 173 -0.47 2.93 -18.07
C GLU A 173 -1.35 2.27 -16.99
N GLU A 174 -2.59 2.73 -16.85
CA GLU A 174 -3.61 2.20 -15.94
C GLU A 174 -4.46 1.08 -16.55
N GLN A 175 -4.33 0.80 -17.86
CA GLN A 175 -5.05 -0.29 -18.53
C GLN A 175 -4.39 -1.64 -18.27
N ARG A 176 -4.15 -1.94 -17.00
CA ARG A 176 -3.48 -3.16 -16.53
C ARG A 176 -4.27 -3.72 -15.36
N ASN A 177 -4.49 -5.03 -15.41
CA ASN A 177 -5.01 -5.77 -14.28
C ASN A 177 -3.87 -6.59 -13.68
N VAL A 178 -3.75 -6.58 -12.35
CA VAL A 178 -2.65 -7.23 -11.65
C VAL A 178 -3.20 -8.17 -10.58
N ARG A 179 -2.47 -9.25 -10.32
CA ARG A 179 -2.66 -10.15 -9.18
C ARG A 179 -1.35 -10.25 -8.41
N VAL A 180 -1.36 -9.84 -7.14
CA VAL A 180 -0.14 -9.74 -6.32
C VAL A 180 -0.37 -10.35 -4.94
N PHE A 181 0.62 -11.11 -4.48
CA PHE A 181 0.70 -11.55 -3.09
C PHE A 181 1.34 -10.45 -2.24
N ALA A 182 0.73 -10.13 -1.11
CA ALA A 182 1.18 -9.10 -0.19
C ALA A 182 0.73 -9.38 1.25
N PHE A 183 1.03 -8.46 2.15
CA PHE A 183 0.54 -8.45 3.52
C PHE A 183 -0.22 -7.16 3.81
N LEU A 184 -1.41 -7.27 4.40
CA LEU A 184 -2.26 -6.16 4.83
C LEU A 184 -1.77 -5.63 6.18
N TYR A 185 -1.41 -4.35 6.21
CA TYR A 185 -0.84 -3.67 7.38
C TYR A 185 -1.82 -2.76 8.09
N ALA A 186 -2.65 -2.06 7.33
CA ALA A 186 -3.66 -1.18 7.87
C ALA A 186 -4.86 -1.10 6.93
N ALA A 187 -6.04 -0.80 7.48
CA ALA A 187 -7.23 -0.54 6.71
C ALA A 187 -8.07 0.56 7.35
N SER A 188 -8.72 1.38 6.55
CA SER A 188 -9.74 2.35 6.96
C SER A 188 -10.84 2.41 5.90
N ARG A 189 -11.92 3.11 6.21
CA ARG A 189 -12.98 3.45 5.27
C ARG A 189 -13.02 4.96 5.07
N GLU A 190 -12.92 5.40 3.84
CA GLU A 190 -12.90 6.82 3.49
C GLU A 190 -14.31 7.40 3.28
N ASP A 191 -14.36 8.71 3.18
CA ASP A 191 -15.59 9.49 3.02
C ASP A 191 -16.27 9.25 1.66
N ASP A 192 -15.52 8.79 0.66
CA ASP A 192 -16.04 8.39 -0.64
C ASP A 192 -16.61 6.95 -0.68
N ASN A 193 -16.61 6.28 0.49
CA ASN A 193 -16.99 4.89 0.74
C ASN A 193 -15.99 3.81 0.30
N ASP A 194 -14.78 4.20 -0.11
CA ASP A 194 -13.72 3.24 -0.41
C ASP A 194 -13.16 2.65 0.89
N PHE A 195 -12.76 1.37 0.84
CA PHE A 195 -11.90 0.83 1.88
C PHE A 195 -10.46 1.01 1.44
N HIS A 196 -9.76 1.88 2.14
CA HIS A 196 -8.35 2.19 1.94
C HIS A 196 -7.51 1.17 2.67
N LEU A 197 -6.66 0.43 1.94
CA LEU A 197 -5.83 -0.62 2.51
C LEU A 197 -4.36 -0.32 2.25
N ILE A 198 -3.54 -0.40 3.28
CA ILE A 198 -2.08 -0.37 3.12
C ILE A 198 -1.57 -1.79 3.07
N ILE A 199 -1.02 -2.18 1.92
CA ILE A 199 -0.36 -3.48 1.74
C ILE A 199 1.14 -3.30 1.54
N GLY A 200 1.90 -4.38 1.69
CA GLY A 200 3.30 -4.38 1.32
C GLY A 200 3.96 -5.74 1.37
N ASP A 201 5.27 -5.74 1.13
CA ASP A 201 6.09 -6.95 1.20
C ASP A 201 6.46 -7.34 2.64
N GLY A 202 6.58 -8.65 2.87
CA GLY A 202 7.07 -9.25 4.12
C GLY A 202 6.05 -9.38 5.25
N GLU A 203 6.21 -10.39 6.11
CA GLU A 203 5.35 -10.59 7.28
C GLU A 203 5.79 -9.72 8.48
N SER A 204 7.06 -9.28 8.52
CA SER A 204 7.59 -8.42 9.58
C SER A 204 8.83 -7.66 9.09
N GLY A 205 9.10 -6.47 9.65
CA GLY A 205 10.40 -5.78 9.45
C GLY A 205 10.34 -4.33 8.94
N ARG A 206 11.52 -3.69 8.91
CA ARG A 206 11.72 -2.26 8.58
C ARG A 206 11.85 -1.96 7.07
N HIS A 207 11.86 -2.98 6.24
CA HIS A 207 11.95 -2.85 4.78
C HIS A 207 10.66 -3.42 4.20
N ARG A 208 9.67 -2.53 4.04
CA ARG A 208 8.38 -2.85 3.45
C ARG A 208 8.21 -1.89 2.30
N THR A 209 8.11 -2.42 1.09
CA THR A 209 7.59 -1.65 -0.04
C THR A 209 6.09 -1.63 0.12
N LEU A 210 5.56 -0.43 0.40
CA LEU A 210 4.15 -0.21 0.71
C LEU A 210 3.43 0.33 -0.52
N MET A 211 2.19 -0.10 -0.69
CA MET A 211 1.29 0.34 -1.76
C MET A 211 -0.09 0.59 -1.15
N ASN A 212 -0.73 1.67 -1.57
CA ASN A 212 -2.16 1.85 -1.33
C ASN A 212 -2.95 0.93 -2.28
N VAL A 213 -4.00 0.30 -1.79
CA VAL A 213 -4.97 -0.41 -2.62
C VAL A 213 -6.38 -0.16 -2.07
N GLU A 214 -7.35 -0.05 -2.96
CA GLU A 214 -8.69 0.40 -2.58
C GLU A 214 -9.77 -0.58 -3.04
N ILE A 215 -10.62 -0.98 -2.10
CA ILE A 215 -11.89 -1.61 -2.44
C ILE A 215 -12.92 -0.49 -2.63
N SER A 216 -13.17 -0.17 -3.89
CA SER A 216 -14.02 0.97 -4.22
C SER A 216 -15.45 0.83 -3.71
N GLY A 217 -16.06 1.97 -3.42
CA GLY A 217 -17.49 2.15 -3.36
C GLY A 217 -18.15 1.76 -4.68
N LEU A 218 -19.43 1.44 -4.61
CA LEU A 218 -20.15 0.87 -5.72
C LEU A 218 -20.60 1.97 -6.69
N PRO A 219 -20.45 1.76 -8.01
CA PRO A 219 -21.16 2.59 -8.96
C PRO A 219 -22.67 2.40 -8.77
N GLU A 220 -23.45 3.45 -9.01
CA GLU A 220 -24.92 3.42 -8.89
C GLU A 220 -25.51 2.26 -9.70
N ALA A 221 -25.00 2.06 -10.92
CA ALA A 221 -25.39 0.99 -11.84
C ALA A 221 -24.22 0.59 -12.76
N GLY A 222 -24.47 -0.41 -13.61
CA GLY A 222 -23.57 -0.80 -14.70
C GLY A 222 -22.97 -2.21 -14.54
N PRO A 223 -22.35 -2.74 -15.60
CA PRO A 223 -21.94 -4.14 -15.67
C PRO A 223 -20.79 -4.50 -14.72
N LYS A 224 -20.08 -3.52 -14.17
CA LYS A 224 -18.96 -3.73 -13.25
C LYS A 224 -19.39 -3.77 -11.78
N LYS A 225 -20.60 -3.29 -11.45
CA LYS A 225 -21.12 -3.21 -10.07
C LYS A 225 -21.02 -4.55 -9.35
N ALA A 226 -21.48 -5.63 -9.97
CA ALA A 226 -21.48 -6.96 -9.37
C ALA A 226 -20.08 -7.46 -8.99
N ALA A 227 -19.05 -7.15 -9.81
CA ALA A 227 -17.68 -7.55 -9.51
C ALA A 227 -17.10 -6.77 -8.32
N LEU A 228 -17.39 -5.46 -8.25
CA LEU A 228 -16.95 -4.61 -7.13
C LEU A 228 -17.70 -4.95 -5.84
N GLU A 229 -18.99 -5.24 -5.94
CA GLU A 229 -19.81 -5.71 -4.82
C GLU A 229 -19.32 -7.05 -4.28
N ALA A 230 -18.89 -7.97 -5.16
CA ALA A 230 -18.28 -9.23 -4.73
C ALA A 230 -16.98 -9.01 -3.95
N ALA A 231 -16.10 -8.11 -4.39
CA ALA A 231 -14.87 -7.78 -3.67
C ALA A 231 -15.15 -7.14 -2.30
N ARG A 232 -16.10 -6.20 -2.22
CA ARG A 232 -16.57 -5.62 -0.94
C ARG A 232 -17.14 -6.67 -0.01
N THR A 233 -17.92 -7.60 -0.54
CA THR A 233 -18.52 -8.70 0.24
C THR A 233 -17.44 -9.62 0.78
N GLU A 234 -16.48 -10.04 -0.05
CA GLU A 234 -15.35 -10.90 0.35
C GLU A 234 -14.52 -10.26 1.48
N PHE A 235 -14.24 -8.96 1.37
CA PHE A 235 -13.61 -8.20 2.42
C PHE A 235 -14.45 -8.15 3.69
N SER A 236 -15.69 -7.68 3.59
CA SER A 236 -16.58 -7.48 4.74
C SER A 236 -16.87 -8.79 5.48
N ASP A 237 -17.04 -9.89 4.77
CA ASP A 237 -17.28 -11.21 5.33
C ASP A 237 -16.07 -11.72 6.14
N THR A 238 -14.84 -11.35 5.77
CA THR A 238 -13.64 -11.68 6.55
C THR A 238 -13.66 -11.02 7.93
N PHE A 239 -14.21 -9.81 8.01
CA PHE A 239 -14.34 -9.04 9.26
C PHE A 239 -15.67 -9.27 9.98
N ARG A 240 -16.50 -10.20 9.50
CA ARG A 240 -17.75 -10.58 10.17
C ARG A 240 -17.46 -11.57 11.29
N THR A 241 -18.02 -11.29 12.47
CA THR A 241 -18.10 -12.23 13.59
C THR A 241 -19.55 -12.70 13.76
N ASP A 242 -19.79 -13.75 14.57
CA ASP A 242 -21.10 -14.41 14.71
C ASP A 242 -22.27 -13.43 14.97
N ASP A 243 -22.02 -12.29 15.64
CA ASP A 243 -23.05 -11.33 16.02
C ASP A 243 -22.80 -9.88 15.53
N GLU A 244 -21.67 -9.59 14.87
CA GLU A 244 -21.31 -8.22 14.52
C GLU A 244 -20.40 -8.12 13.29
N LEU A 245 -20.74 -7.23 12.36
CA LEU A 245 -19.87 -6.82 11.26
C LEU A 245 -18.88 -5.77 11.78
N ARG A 246 -17.58 -6.09 11.80
CA ARG A 246 -16.52 -5.21 12.30
C ARG A 246 -15.57 -4.79 11.19
N VAL A 247 -16.12 -4.19 10.15
CA VAL A 247 -15.29 -3.57 9.10
C VAL A 247 -14.56 -2.34 9.64
N PRO A 248 -13.39 -2.00 9.09
CA PRO A 248 -12.69 -0.76 9.44
C PRO A 248 -13.62 0.47 9.30
N GLY A 249 -13.54 1.37 10.28
CA GLY A 249 -14.24 2.65 10.27
C GLY A 249 -13.43 3.75 9.59
N SER A 250 -13.76 5.02 9.86
CA SER A 250 -13.04 6.19 9.32
C SER A 250 -11.65 6.43 9.94
N ARG A 251 -11.12 5.44 10.63
CA ARG A 251 -9.83 5.46 11.31
C ARG A 251 -9.09 4.20 10.92
N TYR A 252 -7.77 4.26 10.95
CA TYR A 252 -6.97 3.09 10.61
C TYR A 252 -7.03 2.05 11.72
N ASP A 253 -7.36 0.84 11.29
CA ASP A 253 -7.12 -0.40 12.01
C ASP A 253 -5.76 -0.93 11.56
N PHE A 254 -4.79 -0.99 12.48
CA PHE A 254 -3.47 -1.57 12.23
C PHE A 254 -3.43 -3.02 12.66
N TYR A 255 -2.84 -3.88 11.84
CA TYR A 255 -2.63 -5.28 12.16
C TYR A 255 -1.21 -5.47 12.70
N GLU A 256 -1.07 -5.80 13.99
CA GLU A 256 0.27 -6.01 14.61
C GLU A 256 1.03 -7.12 13.88
N ASP A 257 0.31 -8.19 13.57
CA ASP A 257 0.73 -9.23 12.64
C ASP A 257 0.02 -8.97 11.30
N PRO A 258 0.75 -8.56 10.25
CA PRO A 258 0.18 -8.30 8.94
C PRO A 258 -0.53 -9.52 8.37
N ILE A 259 -1.69 -9.31 7.74
CA ILE A 259 -2.52 -10.41 7.25
C ILE A 259 -2.09 -10.76 5.82
N PRO A 260 -1.66 -12.00 5.52
CA PRO A 260 -1.34 -12.39 4.15
C PRO A 260 -2.56 -12.26 3.24
N VAL A 261 -2.40 -11.62 2.09
CA VAL A 261 -3.48 -11.39 1.12
C VAL A 261 -3.00 -11.65 -0.31
N MET A 262 -3.93 -12.11 -1.16
CA MET A 262 -3.78 -12.09 -2.61
C MET A 262 -4.77 -11.08 -3.18
N ILE A 263 -4.26 -10.01 -3.78
CA ILE A 263 -5.06 -8.92 -4.33
C ILE A 263 -5.14 -9.06 -5.84
N THR A 264 -6.33 -8.92 -6.42
CA THR A 264 -6.52 -8.75 -7.87
C THR A 264 -7.28 -7.45 -8.14
N GLY A 265 -6.79 -6.60 -9.03
CA GLY A 265 -7.46 -5.35 -9.38
C GLY A 265 -6.81 -4.61 -10.54
N SER A 266 -7.28 -3.40 -10.82
CA SER A 266 -6.73 -2.55 -11.88
C SER A 266 -5.73 -1.54 -11.32
N LEU A 267 -4.65 -1.24 -12.04
CA LEU A 267 -3.72 -0.18 -11.65
C LEU A 267 -4.35 1.19 -11.87
N PHE A 268 -4.13 2.10 -10.92
CA PHE A 268 -4.56 3.48 -10.98
C PHE A 268 -3.45 4.38 -10.47
N TYR A 269 -3.26 5.53 -11.11
CA TYR A 269 -2.34 6.56 -10.63
C TYR A 269 -3.16 7.69 -10.01
N ASP A 270 -3.09 7.81 -8.68
CA ASP A 270 -3.84 8.81 -7.96
C ASP A 270 -3.13 10.17 -8.02
N ILE A 271 -3.72 11.11 -8.75
CA ILE A 271 -3.18 12.47 -8.88
C ILE A 271 -3.55 13.39 -7.72
N ASP A 272 -4.46 12.97 -6.86
CA ASP A 272 -4.88 13.72 -5.67
C ASP A 272 -3.98 13.41 -4.47
N HIS A 273 -3.43 12.21 -4.45
CA HIS A 273 -2.54 11.73 -3.41
C HIS A 273 -1.09 11.64 -3.88
N ARG A 274 -0.24 12.57 -3.43
CA ARG A 274 1.19 12.55 -3.75
C ARG A 274 1.91 11.40 -3.04
N PRO A 275 3.09 11.00 -3.53
CA PRO A 275 3.93 10.03 -2.84
C PRO A 275 4.17 10.44 -1.38
N ARG A 276 4.07 9.48 -0.45
CA ARG A 276 4.27 9.67 1.00
C ARG A 276 3.25 10.60 1.67
N GLN A 277 2.09 10.82 1.06
CA GLN A 277 1.04 11.67 1.64
C GLN A 277 -0.01 10.85 2.38
N VAL A 278 -0.49 9.80 1.72
CA VAL A 278 -1.58 8.94 2.16
C VAL A 278 -1.15 7.95 3.24
N GLY A 279 -2.05 7.70 4.18
CA GLY A 279 -1.88 6.70 5.21
C GLY A 279 -1.16 7.21 6.46
N PRO A 280 -1.11 6.37 7.50
CA PRO A 280 -0.42 6.69 8.74
C PRO A 280 1.05 6.99 8.49
N ALA A 281 1.64 7.91 9.26
CA ALA A 281 3.01 8.39 9.04
C ALA A 281 4.06 7.26 8.89
N SER A 282 3.90 6.15 9.61
CA SER A 282 4.80 4.98 9.54
C SER A 282 4.53 4.03 8.37
N HIS A 283 3.45 4.24 7.64
CA HIS A 283 2.90 3.34 6.62
C HIS A 283 2.61 4.03 5.29
N ARG A 284 3.15 5.23 5.05
CA ARG A 284 2.87 5.98 3.82
C ARG A 284 3.58 5.35 2.61
N PRO A 285 2.85 4.96 1.54
CA PRO A 285 3.44 4.45 0.30
C PRO A 285 4.43 5.44 -0.33
N LEU A 286 5.40 4.91 -1.07
CA LEU A 286 6.45 5.71 -1.72
C LEU A 286 6.07 6.26 -3.08
N THR A 287 4.87 5.94 -3.55
CA THR A 287 4.35 6.24 -4.89
C THR A 287 2.86 6.57 -4.81
N SER A 288 2.36 7.24 -5.84
CA SER A 288 0.93 7.51 -6.07
C SER A 288 0.25 6.39 -6.87
N TRP A 289 0.99 5.35 -7.27
CA TRP A 289 0.40 4.15 -7.85
C TRP A 289 -0.34 3.34 -6.80
N GLU A 290 -1.54 2.90 -7.16
CA GLU A 290 -2.40 2.04 -6.36
C GLU A 290 -3.07 0.95 -7.19
N ILE A 291 -3.61 -0.06 -6.51
CA ILE A 291 -4.54 -1.02 -7.12
C ILE A 291 -5.95 -0.56 -6.75
N HIS A 292 -6.62 0.09 -7.71
CA HIS A 292 -7.96 0.62 -7.56
C HIS A 292 -8.74 0.48 -8.87
N PRO A 293 -9.88 -0.24 -8.90
CA PRO A 293 -10.46 -0.93 -7.76
C PRO A 293 -9.87 -2.33 -7.61
N ILE A 294 -9.88 -2.83 -6.38
CA ILE A 294 -9.79 -4.25 -6.10
C ILE A 294 -11.06 -4.94 -6.63
N THR A 295 -10.85 -6.06 -7.32
CA THR A 295 -11.89 -6.93 -7.89
C THR A 295 -11.96 -8.30 -7.22
N ARG A 296 -10.93 -8.67 -6.43
CA ARG A 296 -10.88 -9.86 -5.58
C ARG A 296 -9.81 -9.68 -4.50
N ILE A 297 -10.10 -10.14 -3.29
CA ILE A 297 -9.15 -10.13 -2.17
C ILE A 297 -9.24 -11.44 -1.39
N GLU A 298 -8.22 -12.30 -1.54
CA GLU A 298 -8.18 -13.58 -0.85
C GLU A 298 -7.35 -13.44 0.42
N PHE A 299 -7.95 -13.66 1.58
CA PHE A 299 -7.25 -13.65 2.87
C PHE A 299 -6.60 -15.01 3.16
N GLU A 300 -5.36 -14.95 3.64
CA GLU A 300 -4.52 -16.12 3.95
C GLU A 300 -4.51 -17.16 2.83
N PRO A 301 -4.17 -16.77 1.58
CA PRO A 301 -4.31 -17.59 0.38
C PRO A 301 -3.59 -18.94 0.49
#